data_AF-A0AAU9WSZ2-F1
#
_entry.id   AF-A0AAU9WSZ2-F1
#
_cell.length_a   1.000
_cell.length_b   1.000
_cell.length_c   1.000
_cell.angle_alpha   90.00
_cell.angle_beta   90.00
_cell.angle_gamma   90.00
#
_symmetry.space_group_name_H-M   'P 1'
#
loop_
_entity.id
_entity.type
_entity.pdbx_description
1 polymer ?
#
loop_
_entity_poly.entity_id
_entity_poly.type
_entity_poly.pdbx_seq_one_letter_code
_entity_poly.pdbx_strand_id
1 'polypeptide(L)'
;MIGNFILTKDEIIHILVGQEGRKGKKNLKSAGGGGGTFVVRRNNTPLIIAGGGGGIKNMSEQHSACDASINTTGNAGNNSPLGSAGIEGQGGLTNGVNSGGGGGGFHSNGHNATSSIKGGGKGGSGYLQGGEGGKFYGGFGGGGGLLIFHKGLGGGGGYTGGSGGINEDISCGGGGGSFNNGTNQQNECCNNSAGHGWVNITFLQ
;
A
#
# COMPACT_ATOMS: atom_id res chain seq x y z
N MET A 1 6.21 -9.31 9.28
CA MET A 1 7.56 -9.50 8.72
C MET A 1 8.59 -9.27 9.81
N ILE A 2 9.62 -10.10 9.86
CA ILE A 2 10.68 -10.07 10.86
C ILE A 2 12.02 -10.27 10.15
N GLY A 3 13.07 -9.61 10.63
CA GLY A 3 14.44 -9.82 10.17
C GLY A 3 15.43 -9.28 11.20
N ASN A 4 16.63 -9.85 11.22
CA ASN A 4 17.73 -9.40 12.07
C ASN A 4 18.64 -8.45 11.29
N PHE A 5 19.05 -7.37 11.93
CA PHE A 5 19.86 -6.32 11.32
C PHE A 5 21.03 -5.96 12.23
N ILE A 6 22.21 -5.81 11.62
CA ILE A 6 23.36 -5.22 12.30
C ILE A 6 23.20 -3.70 12.21
N LEU A 7 23.09 -3.07 13.38
CA LEU A 7 23.08 -1.63 13.54
C LEU A 7 24.34 -1.20 14.25
N THR A 8 24.85 -0.04 13.87
CA THR A 8 26.02 0.58 14.50
C THR A 8 25.59 1.62 15.53
N LYS A 9 26.47 1.87 16.51
CA LYS A 9 26.22 2.91 17.51
C LYS A 9 26.01 4.26 16.79
N ASP A 10 25.04 5.04 17.28
CA ASP A 10 24.67 6.36 16.76
C ASP A 10 24.08 6.35 15.32
N GLU A 11 23.76 5.15 14.78
CA GLU A 11 23.06 5.01 13.50
C GLU A 11 21.63 5.55 13.59
N ILE A 12 21.24 6.36 12.61
CA ILE A 12 19.89 6.94 12.54
C ILE A 12 19.01 6.08 11.64
N ILE A 13 17.92 5.60 12.25
CA ILE A 13 16.85 4.85 11.57
C ILE A 13 15.60 5.71 11.52
N HIS A 14 15.07 5.89 10.32
CA HIS A 14 13.78 6.51 10.08
C HIS A 14 12.68 5.45 10.08
N ILE A 15 11.60 5.73 10.80
CA ILE A 15 10.45 4.85 10.91
C ILE A 15 9.21 5.61 10.44
N LEU A 16 8.50 5.02 9.49
CA LEU A 16 7.18 5.48 9.06
C LEU A 16 6.20 4.34 9.31
N VAL A 17 5.19 4.57 10.16
CA VAL A 17 4.19 3.56 10.49
C VAL A 17 2.96 3.78 9.61
N GLY A 18 2.63 2.79 8.79
CA GLY A 18 1.48 2.85 7.89
C GLY A 18 0.17 2.76 8.66
N GLN A 19 -0.87 3.46 8.20
CA GLN A 19 -2.22 3.33 8.76
C GLN A 19 -3.10 2.45 7.87
N GLU A 20 -4.12 1.84 8.48
CA GLU A 20 -5.24 1.25 7.76
C GLU A 20 -5.90 2.29 6.82
N GLY A 21 -6.31 1.82 5.64
CA GLY A 21 -7.21 2.56 4.76
C GLY A 21 -8.58 2.72 5.41
N ARG A 22 -9.32 3.76 5.04
CA ARG A 22 -10.63 4.05 5.66
C ARG A 22 -11.80 3.65 4.75
N LYS A 23 -12.89 3.22 5.36
CA LYS A 23 -14.16 2.92 4.66
C LYS A 23 -14.83 4.21 4.16
N GLY A 24 -15.46 4.12 3.00
CA GLY A 24 -16.28 5.19 2.43
C GLY A 24 -17.55 5.45 3.25
N LYS A 25 -17.88 6.72 3.50
CA LYS A 25 -19.04 7.11 4.33
C LYS A 25 -20.41 6.84 3.69
N LYS A 26 -20.55 6.98 2.36
CA LYS A 26 -21.85 6.79 1.66
C LYS A 26 -22.02 5.38 1.07
N ASN A 27 -20.93 4.75 0.65
CA ASN A 27 -20.89 3.33 0.31
C ASN A 27 -20.03 2.63 1.36
N LEU A 28 -20.66 2.09 2.40
CA LEU A 28 -19.99 1.43 3.54
C LEU A 28 -19.16 0.19 3.15
N LYS A 29 -19.25 -0.20 1.88
CA LYS A 29 -18.64 -1.40 1.34
C LYS A 29 -17.44 -1.11 0.43
N SER A 30 -16.97 0.14 0.32
CA SER A 30 -15.71 0.48 -0.37
C SER A 30 -14.68 1.08 0.60
N ALA A 31 -13.39 0.83 0.35
CA ALA A 31 -12.30 1.36 1.17
C ALA A 31 -11.11 1.87 0.34
N GLY A 32 -10.37 2.83 0.90
CA GLY A 32 -9.03 3.18 0.39
C GLY A 32 -8.01 2.11 0.75
N GLY A 33 -6.83 2.19 0.12
CA GLY A 33 -5.72 1.28 0.43
C GLY A 33 -5.05 1.64 1.76
N GLY A 34 -4.55 0.63 2.46
CA GLY A 34 -3.67 0.81 3.62
C GLY A 34 -2.27 1.25 3.18
N GLY A 35 -1.59 2.00 4.05
CA GLY A 35 -0.21 2.39 3.80
C GLY A 35 0.80 1.36 4.27
N GLY A 36 1.97 1.37 3.64
CA GLY A 36 3.11 0.56 4.05
C GLY A 36 3.77 1.09 5.33
N THR A 37 4.48 0.19 6.02
CA THR A 37 5.31 0.52 7.19
C THR A 37 6.77 0.36 6.82
N PHE A 38 7.58 1.37 7.09
CA PHE A 38 8.94 1.50 6.58
C PHE A 38 9.92 1.67 7.74
N VAL A 39 10.98 0.86 7.74
CA VAL A 39 12.15 1.02 8.61
C VAL A 39 13.36 1.14 7.70
N VAL A 40 13.97 2.33 7.69
CA VAL A 40 14.90 2.76 6.64
C VAL A 40 16.06 3.50 7.29
N ARG A 41 17.28 3.27 6.82
CA ARG A 41 18.46 4.05 7.24
C ARG A 41 18.36 5.50 6.74
N ARG A 42 19.03 6.42 7.41
CA ARG A 42 19.10 7.85 7.03
C ARG A 42 19.42 8.10 5.55
N ASN A 43 20.25 7.26 4.92
CA ASN A 43 20.64 7.36 3.52
C ASN A 43 19.61 6.75 2.54
N ASN A 44 18.36 6.56 2.97
CA ASN A 44 17.30 5.92 2.21
C ASN A 44 17.59 4.47 1.82
N THR A 45 18.41 3.75 2.59
CA THR A 45 18.59 2.30 2.40
C THR A 45 17.54 1.55 3.22
N PRO A 46 16.60 0.83 2.60
CA PRO A 46 15.57 0.09 3.33
C PRO A 46 16.18 -1.08 4.12
N LEU A 47 15.72 -1.24 5.37
CA LEU A 47 16.01 -2.44 6.18
C LEU A 47 14.88 -3.45 5.98
N ILE A 48 13.68 -3.01 6.35
CA ILE A 48 12.46 -3.80 6.27
C ILE A 48 11.28 -2.87 5.97
N ILE A 49 10.42 -3.29 5.06
CA ILE A 49 9.21 -2.59 4.66
C ILE A 49 8.10 -3.62 4.58
N ALA A 50 7.02 -3.40 5.33
CA ALA A 50 5.80 -4.18 5.19
C ALA A 50 4.82 -3.42 4.29
N GLY A 51 4.36 -4.06 3.22
CA GLY A 51 3.32 -3.51 2.36
C GLY A 51 1.97 -3.38 3.07
N GLY A 52 1.15 -2.43 2.64
CA GLY A 52 -0.25 -2.28 3.03
C GLY A 52 -1.18 -3.05 2.10
N GLY A 53 -2.37 -3.43 2.60
CA GLY A 53 -3.41 -4.03 1.79
C GLY A 53 -4.11 -3.03 0.85
N GLY A 54 -4.61 -3.50 -0.27
CA GLY A 54 -5.50 -2.75 -1.16
C GLY A 54 -6.91 -2.62 -0.57
N GLY A 55 -7.61 -1.56 -0.98
CA GLY A 55 -9.01 -1.34 -0.62
C GLY A 55 -9.93 -2.33 -1.31
N ILE A 56 -11.06 -2.68 -0.68
CA ILE A 56 -12.00 -3.69 -1.18
C ILE A 56 -13.36 -3.08 -1.51
N LYS A 57 -14.11 -3.69 -2.46
CA LYS A 57 -15.52 -3.40 -2.72
C LYS A 57 -16.37 -4.67 -2.63
N ASN A 58 -17.34 -4.68 -1.71
CA ASN A 58 -18.34 -5.76 -1.60
C ASN A 58 -17.74 -7.18 -1.46
N MET A 59 -16.50 -7.32 -0.99
CA MET A 59 -15.88 -8.64 -0.81
C MET A 59 -16.24 -9.23 0.55
N SER A 60 -16.68 -10.49 0.53
CA SER A 60 -16.91 -11.32 1.71
C SER A 60 -15.78 -12.32 1.96
N GLU A 61 -14.93 -12.55 0.97
CA GLU A 61 -13.81 -13.47 1.02
C GLU A 61 -12.49 -12.73 0.87
N GLN A 62 -11.45 -13.25 1.51
CA GLN A 62 -10.10 -12.73 1.37
C GLN A 62 -9.54 -13.17 0.00
N HIS A 63 -8.84 -12.26 -0.67
CA HIS A 63 -8.22 -12.54 -1.95
C HIS A 63 -6.78 -12.03 -1.94
N SER A 64 -5.82 -12.93 -2.17
CA SER A 64 -4.40 -12.67 -2.00
C SER A 64 -3.87 -11.51 -2.86
N ALA A 65 -4.47 -11.25 -4.02
CA ALA A 65 -4.13 -10.10 -4.85
C ALA A 65 -4.45 -8.74 -4.18
N CYS A 66 -5.34 -8.70 -3.20
CA CYS A 66 -5.67 -7.50 -2.43
C CYS A 66 -4.73 -7.31 -1.25
N ASP A 67 -4.18 -8.41 -0.75
CA ASP A 67 -3.28 -8.39 0.39
C ASP A 67 -1.91 -7.86 -0.01
N ALA A 68 -1.14 -7.41 0.98
CA ALA A 68 0.26 -7.05 0.77
C ALA A 68 1.05 -8.27 0.30
N SER A 69 1.97 -8.07 -0.63
CA SER A 69 2.90 -9.10 -1.07
C SER A 69 4.08 -9.18 -0.11
N ILE A 70 4.53 -10.39 0.23
CA ILE A 70 5.76 -10.60 0.99
C ILE A 70 7.03 -10.34 0.15
N ASN A 71 6.88 -10.20 -1.17
CA ASN A 71 7.95 -9.91 -2.11
C ASN A 71 7.99 -8.42 -2.44
N THR A 72 9.06 -7.99 -3.12
CA THR A 72 9.24 -6.62 -3.59
C THR A 72 8.21 -6.17 -4.62
N THR A 73 7.52 -7.09 -5.28
CA THR A 73 6.46 -6.79 -6.24
C THR A 73 5.16 -6.45 -5.52
N GLY A 74 4.50 -5.37 -5.94
CA GLY A 74 3.11 -5.11 -5.56
C GLY A 74 2.15 -5.98 -6.35
N ASN A 75 0.88 -5.99 -5.93
CA ASN A 75 -0.17 -6.74 -6.58
C ASN A 75 -1.03 -5.87 -7.51
N ALA A 76 -1.66 -6.53 -8.49
CA ALA A 76 -2.60 -5.90 -9.42
C ALA A 76 -4.02 -5.74 -8.83
N GLY A 77 -4.33 -6.42 -7.73
CA GLY A 77 -5.70 -6.49 -7.19
C GLY A 77 -6.55 -7.51 -7.94
N ASN A 78 -7.85 -7.51 -7.63
CA ASN A 78 -8.86 -8.35 -8.25
C ASN A 78 -9.86 -7.44 -8.96
N ASN A 79 -9.69 -7.28 -10.27
CA ASN A 79 -10.44 -6.33 -11.10
C ASN A 79 -10.60 -6.90 -12.51
N SER A 80 -11.65 -6.51 -13.24
CA SER A 80 -11.81 -6.79 -14.67
C SER A 80 -11.94 -5.49 -15.46
N PRO A 81 -10.92 -5.04 -16.22
CA PRO A 81 -9.60 -5.66 -16.42
C PRO A 81 -8.69 -5.54 -15.18
N LEU A 82 -7.65 -6.38 -15.13
CA LEU A 82 -6.67 -6.42 -14.03
C LEU A 82 -5.76 -5.20 -14.00
N GLY A 83 -5.40 -4.82 -12.77
CA GLY A 83 -4.45 -3.76 -12.44
C GLY A 83 -3.06 -3.97 -13.00
N SER A 84 -2.21 -2.97 -12.85
CA SER A 84 -0.76 -3.18 -12.85
C SER A 84 -0.17 -2.52 -11.62
N ALA A 85 0.56 -3.29 -10.83
CA ALA A 85 1.34 -2.73 -9.73
C ALA A 85 2.45 -1.82 -10.28
N GLY A 86 3.15 -1.14 -9.38
CA GLY A 86 4.42 -0.50 -9.73
C GLY A 86 5.47 -1.56 -10.07
N ILE A 87 6.59 -1.10 -10.59
CA ILE A 87 7.80 -1.91 -10.83
C ILE A 87 8.92 -1.41 -9.93
N GLU A 88 9.75 -2.29 -9.37
CA GLU A 88 11.03 -1.92 -8.74
C GLU A 88 10.96 -0.71 -7.78
N GLY A 89 10.00 -0.74 -6.87
CA GLY A 89 9.82 0.29 -5.87
C GLY A 89 9.04 1.53 -6.32
N GLN A 90 8.54 1.55 -7.55
CA GLN A 90 7.66 2.61 -8.06
C GLN A 90 6.24 2.47 -7.49
N GLY A 91 5.49 3.57 -7.53
CA GLY A 91 4.07 3.58 -7.19
C GLY A 91 3.20 2.76 -8.15
N GLY A 92 2.06 2.31 -7.66
CA GLY A 92 1.09 1.51 -8.39
C GLY A 92 0.42 2.27 -9.53
N LEU A 93 0.08 1.55 -10.59
CA LEU A 93 -0.69 2.07 -11.71
C LEU A 93 -2.20 1.97 -11.43
N THR A 94 -3.00 2.55 -12.31
CA THR A 94 -4.47 2.53 -12.24
C THR A 94 -5.05 2.09 -13.58
N ASN A 95 -6.15 1.33 -13.58
CA ASN A 95 -6.80 0.83 -14.81
C ASN A 95 -7.66 1.86 -15.54
N GLY A 96 -7.20 3.11 -15.61
CA GLY A 96 -7.88 4.17 -16.33
C GLY A 96 -9.15 4.65 -15.62
N VAL A 97 -10.23 4.82 -16.39
CA VAL A 97 -11.38 5.66 -16.00
C VAL A 97 -12.16 5.06 -14.83
N ASN A 98 -12.47 5.88 -13.82
CA ASN A 98 -13.28 5.53 -12.65
C ASN A 98 -12.66 4.50 -11.69
N SER A 99 -11.34 4.39 -11.66
CA SER A 99 -10.60 3.63 -10.64
C SER A 99 -10.21 4.48 -9.42
N GLY A 100 -9.82 3.80 -8.34
CA GLY A 100 -9.11 4.44 -7.23
C GLY A 100 -7.66 4.71 -7.57
N GLY A 101 -6.96 5.45 -6.72
CA GLY A 101 -5.55 5.77 -6.91
C GLY A 101 -4.64 4.57 -6.61
N GLY A 102 -3.50 4.50 -7.29
CA GLY A 102 -2.46 3.54 -6.97
C GLY A 102 -1.81 3.82 -5.61
N GLY A 103 -1.24 2.80 -4.98
CA GLY A 103 -0.42 2.98 -3.80
C GLY A 103 0.92 3.63 -4.13
N GLY A 104 1.49 4.40 -3.21
CA GLY A 104 2.85 4.89 -3.27
C GLY A 104 3.87 3.76 -3.07
N GLY A 105 4.97 3.83 -3.81
CA GLY A 105 6.12 2.96 -3.64
C GLY A 105 7.19 3.62 -2.78
N PHE A 106 8.36 3.01 -2.71
CA PHE A 106 9.53 3.57 -2.07
C PHE A 106 10.04 4.78 -2.84
N HIS A 107 10.12 4.67 -4.18
CA HIS A 107 10.74 5.66 -5.06
C HIS A 107 9.78 6.72 -5.59
N SER A 108 8.50 6.42 -5.75
CA SER A 108 7.55 7.34 -6.37
C SER A 108 6.10 7.21 -5.86
N ASN A 109 5.33 8.25 -6.16
CA ASN A 109 3.91 8.31 -5.89
C ASN A 109 3.13 7.31 -6.75
N GLY A 110 2.01 6.83 -6.21
CA GLY A 110 1.02 6.09 -6.96
C GLY A 110 0.34 6.96 -8.02
N HIS A 111 -0.13 6.32 -9.09
CA HIS A 111 -0.83 7.03 -10.15
C HIS A 111 -2.19 7.52 -9.70
N ASN A 112 -2.57 8.70 -10.20
CA ASN A 112 -3.93 9.20 -10.11
C ASN A 112 -4.78 8.55 -11.19
N ALA A 113 -5.97 8.07 -10.82
CA ALA A 113 -6.95 7.65 -11.81
C ALA A 113 -7.55 8.86 -12.55
N THR A 114 -8.02 8.62 -13.77
CA THR A 114 -8.78 9.60 -14.56
C THR A 114 -10.29 9.40 -14.33
N SER A 115 -11.07 10.48 -14.39
CA SER A 115 -12.54 10.39 -14.32
C SER A 115 -13.19 11.52 -15.11
N SER A 116 -14.30 11.20 -15.79
CA SER A 116 -15.06 12.13 -16.63
C SER A 116 -15.88 13.16 -15.84
N ILE A 117 -16.08 12.98 -14.53
CA ILE A 117 -17.08 13.77 -13.76
C ILE A 117 -16.47 14.59 -12.60
N LYS A 118 -15.13 14.72 -12.52
CA LYS A 118 -14.32 15.62 -11.63
C LYS A 118 -13.24 14.86 -10.84
N GLY A 119 -12.23 14.33 -11.52
CA GLY A 119 -10.99 13.84 -10.88
C GLY A 119 -11.11 12.44 -10.29
N GLY A 120 -10.26 11.51 -10.74
CA GLY A 120 -10.22 10.15 -10.24
C GLY A 120 -9.60 10.02 -8.85
N GLY A 121 -9.52 8.78 -8.36
CA GLY A 121 -8.85 8.47 -7.11
C GLY A 121 -7.42 8.96 -7.14
N LYS A 122 -6.99 9.59 -6.05
CA LYS A 122 -5.63 10.13 -5.96
C LYS A 122 -4.69 9.07 -5.45
N GLY A 123 -3.55 8.93 -6.12
CA GLY A 123 -2.50 8.02 -5.68
C GLY A 123 -1.93 8.45 -4.33
N GLY A 124 -1.44 7.48 -3.57
CA GLY A 124 -0.68 7.77 -2.35
C GLY A 124 0.72 8.27 -2.69
N SER A 125 1.26 9.16 -1.87
CA SER A 125 2.64 9.61 -1.98
C SER A 125 3.59 8.46 -1.61
N GLY A 126 4.70 8.32 -2.33
CA GLY A 126 5.72 7.34 -2.01
C GLY A 126 6.47 7.70 -0.73
N TYR A 127 7.27 6.75 -0.21
CA TYR A 127 8.04 6.95 1.03
C TYR A 127 8.95 8.18 0.94
N LEU A 128 9.73 8.29 -0.13
CA LEU A 128 10.62 9.43 -0.36
C LEU A 128 9.88 10.76 -0.61
N GLN A 129 8.56 10.71 -0.80
CA GLN A 129 7.68 11.86 -0.94
C GLN A 129 6.87 12.14 0.33
N GLY A 130 7.21 11.51 1.46
CA GLY A 130 6.58 11.73 2.76
C GLY A 130 5.44 10.77 3.10
N GLY A 131 5.09 9.84 2.21
CA GLY A 131 4.16 8.74 2.51
C GLY A 131 2.71 9.17 2.77
N GLU A 132 2.31 10.38 2.38
CA GLU A 132 0.91 10.83 2.52
C GLU A 132 -0.06 9.86 1.81
N GLY A 133 -1.18 9.54 2.46
CA GLY A 133 -2.24 8.74 1.85
C GLY A 133 -2.95 9.49 0.72
N GLY A 134 -3.39 8.75 -0.29
CA GLY A 134 -4.17 9.29 -1.39
C GLY A 134 -5.48 9.91 -0.92
N LYS A 135 -5.84 11.04 -1.54
CA LYS A 135 -7.06 11.78 -1.20
C LYS A 135 -8.29 10.86 -1.21
N PHE A 136 -9.16 11.06 -0.22
CA PHE A 136 -10.33 10.22 0.05
C PHE A 136 -9.93 8.83 0.54
N TYR A 137 -9.53 8.78 1.83
CA TYR A 137 -9.48 7.57 2.64
C TYR A 137 -8.29 6.62 2.38
N GLY A 138 -7.29 7.02 1.61
CA GLY A 138 -6.00 6.34 1.56
C GLY A 138 -5.23 6.49 2.87
N GLY A 139 -4.54 5.44 3.30
CA GLY A 139 -3.75 5.46 4.51
C GLY A 139 -2.39 6.16 4.33
N PHE A 140 -1.95 6.97 5.30
CA PHE A 140 -0.53 7.28 5.52
C PHE A 140 0.35 6.02 5.44
N GLY A 141 1.53 6.17 4.86
CA GLY A 141 2.33 5.08 4.28
C GLY A 141 2.05 4.85 2.78
N GLY A 142 1.43 5.82 2.10
CA GLY A 142 1.22 5.78 0.66
C GLY A 142 0.03 4.93 0.19
N GLY A 143 -0.95 4.63 1.04
CA GLY A 143 -2.18 3.97 0.60
C GLY A 143 -2.96 4.83 -0.41
N GLY A 144 -3.39 4.27 -1.53
CA GLY A 144 -4.16 4.94 -2.56
C GLY A 144 -5.56 5.33 -2.11
N GLY A 145 -6.08 6.43 -2.67
CA GLY A 145 -7.39 6.98 -2.33
C GLY A 145 -8.54 6.42 -3.18
N LEU A 146 -9.76 6.50 -2.67
CA LEU A 146 -11.00 6.24 -3.41
C LEU A 146 -11.23 7.32 -4.48
N LEU A 147 -11.94 7.01 -5.57
CA LEU A 147 -12.51 8.06 -6.43
C LEU A 147 -13.73 8.71 -5.74
N ILE A 148 -13.99 9.97 -6.10
CA ILE A 148 -15.10 10.79 -5.58
C ILE A 148 -16.43 10.05 -5.72
N PHE A 149 -17.32 10.22 -4.72
CA PHE A 149 -18.52 9.40 -4.51
C PHE A 149 -18.25 7.93 -4.13
N HIS A 150 -17.05 7.61 -3.66
CA HIS A 150 -16.67 6.30 -3.11
C HIS A 150 -16.74 5.16 -4.12
N LYS A 151 -16.39 5.48 -5.37
CA LYS A 151 -16.32 4.55 -6.49
C LYS A 151 -14.84 4.30 -6.75
N GLY A 152 -14.41 3.05 -6.97
CA GLY A 152 -13.01 2.71 -7.24
C GLY A 152 -12.14 2.65 -5.98
N LEU A 153 -11.24 1.67 -5.94
CA LEU A 153 -10.55 1.19 -4.73
C LEU A 153 -9.08 1.59 -4.71
N GLY A 154 -8.57 1.96 -3.54
CA GLY A 154 -7.17 2.37 -3.43
C GLY A 154 -6.20 1.20 -3.46
N GLY A 155 -5.06 1.35 -4.13
CA GLY A 155 -3.95 0.40 -4.02
C GLY A 155 -3.20 0.52 -2.68
N GLY A 156 -2.61 -0.56 -2.19
CA GLY A 156 -1.81 -0.54 -0.97
C GLY A 156 -0.44 0.11 -1.19
N GLY A 157 0.02 0.89 -0.22
CA GLY A 157 1.38 1.45 -0.23
C GLY A 157 2.44 0.41 0.17
N GLY A 158 3.72 0.62 -0.13
CA GLY A 158 4.77 -0.32 0.26
C GLY A 158 6.11 -0.03 -0.38
N TYR A 159 6.98 -1.05 -0.46
CA TYR A 159 8.19 -0.96 -1.26
C TYR A 159 7.82 -0.67 -2.70
N THR A 160 6.97 -1.50 -3.31
CA THR A 160 6.33 -1.21 -4.60
C THR A 160 4.85 -0.97 -4.37
N GLY A 161 4.29 0.08 -4.96
CA GLY A 161 2.87 0.39 -4.79
C GLY A 161 1.97 -0.62 -5.49
N GLY A 162 0.87 -1.00 -4.84
CA GLY A 162 -0.18 -1.83 -5.44
C GLY A 162 -1.11 -1.03 -6.36
N SER A 163 -1.76 -1.72 -7.29
CA SER A 163 -2.61 -1.07 -8.29
C SER A 163 -3.90 -0.49 -7.69
N GLY A 164 -4.39 0.63 -8.24
CA GLY A 164 -5.75 1.11 -7.96
C GLY A 164 -6.81 0.20 -8.58
N GLY A 165 -7.85 -0.13 -7.82
CA GLY A 165 -8.96 -0.98 -8.26
C GLY A 165 -10.12 -0.19 -8.88
N ILE A 166 -10.92 -0.87 -9.69
CA ILE A 166 -12.07 -0.28 -10.39
C ILE A 166 -13.34 -0.28 -9.52
N ASN A 167 -14.41 0.31 -10.02
CA ASN A 167 -15.70 0.38 -9.31
C ASN A 167 -16.61 -0.82 -9.62
N GLU A 168 -16.11 -2.05 -9.53
CA GLU A 168 -16.91 -3.26 -9.74
C GLU A 168 -17.28 -3.92 -8.42
N ASP A 169 -18.39 -4.65 -8.39
CA ASP A 169 -18.73 -5.44 -7.21
C ASP A 169 -17.82 -6.66 -7.13
N ILE A 170 -17.41 -7.02 -5.90
CA ILE A 170 -16.44 -8.10 -5.65
C ILE A 170 -15.09 -7.79 -6.34
N SER A 171 -14.52 -6.64 -5.98
CA SER A 171 -13.23 -6.20 -6.52
C SER A 171 -12.33 -5.63 -5.43
N CYS A 172 -11.04 -5.50 -5.73
CA CYS A 172 -10.07 -4.87 -4.84
C CYS A 172 -8.93 -4.16 -5.58
N GLY A 173 -8.42 -3.10 -4.97
CA GLY A 173 -7.08 -2.59 -5.29
C GLY A 173 -6.02 -3.64 -4.94
N GLY A 174 -4.87 -3.57 -5.59
CA GLY A 174 -3.76 -4.45 -5.27
C GLY A 174 -3.04 -4.03 -4.00
N GLY A 175 -2.59 -4.98 -3.19
CA GLY A 175 -1.72 -4.68 -2.06
C GLY A 175 -0.29 -4.31 -2.47
N GLY A 176 0.41 -3.59 -1.60
CA GLY A 176 1.78 -3.15 -1.82
C GLY A 176 2.79 -4.29 -1.66
N GLY A 177 3.92 -4.15 -2.34
CA GLY A 177 5.09 -5.01 -2.16
C GLY A 177 5.84 -4.70 -0.87
N SER A 178 6.50 -5.71 -0.34
CA SER A 178 7.32 -5.63 0.87
C SER A 178 8.81 -5.77 0.57
N PHE A 179 9.66 -5.49 1.55
CA PHE A 179 11.11 -5.63 1.42
C PHE A 179 11.70 -6.09 2.74
N ASN A 180 12.65 -7.03 2.72
CA ASN A 180 13.38 -7.46 3.91
C ASN A 180 14.81 -7.82 3.50
N ASN A 181 15.78 -7.07 3.99
CA ASN A 181 17.20 -7.33 3.77
C ASN A 181 17.91 -7.82 5.06
N GLY A 182 17.13 -8.29 6.03
CA GLY A 182 17.65 -8.86 7.27
C GLY A 182 18.01 -10.33 7.11
N THR A 183 18.75 -10.88 8.07
CA THR A 183 18.92 -12.33 8.23
C THR A 183 17.78 -12.92 9.06
N ASN A 184 17.65 -14.24 9.13
CA ASN A 184 16.61 -14.94 9.91
C ASN A 184 15.19 -14.42 9.60
N GLN A 185 14.88 -14.27 8.31
CA GLN A 185 13.62 -13.66 7.89
C GLN A 185 12.42 -14.56 8.22
N GLN A 186 11.37 -13.94 8.75
CA GLN A 186 10.03 -14.53 8.81
C GLN A 186 9.05 -13.58 8.15
N ASN A 187 8.67 -13.90 6.92
CA ASN A 187 7.79 -13.09 6.09
C ASN A 187 6.47 -13.83 5.89
N GLU A 188 5.54 -13.60 6.81
CA GLU A 188 4.17 -14.06 6.67
C GLU A 188 3.31 -12.89 6.21
N CYS A 189 2.53 -13.10 5.15
CA CYS A 189 1.47 -12.15 4.81
C CYS A 189 0.40 -12.19 5.89
N CYS A 190 -0.30 -11.07 6.05
CA CYS A 190 -1.68 -11.08 6.51
C CYS A 190 -1.85 -11.52 7.98
N ASN A 191 -0.75 -11.63 8.74
CA ASN A 191 -0.74 -12.01 10.16
C ASN A 191 -1.34 -10.91 11.07
N ASN A 192 -1.51 -9.70 10.53
CA ASN A 192 -2.33 -8.62 11.10
C ASN A 192 -3.34 -8.17 10.03
N SER A 193 -4.44 -8.92 9.89
CA SER A 193 -5.43 -8.75 8.80
C SER A 193 -6.29 -7.49 8.91
N ALA A 194 -6.15 -6.72 10.00
CA ALA A 194 -6.82 -5.45 10.20
C ALA A 194 -5.98 -4.51 11.08
N GLY A 195 -6.23 -3.20 10.97
CA GLY A 195 -5.60 -2.18 11.80
C GLY A 195 -4.36 -1.52 11.20
N HIS A 196 -3.77 -0.63 11.99
CA HIS A 196 -2.56 0.11 11.64
C HIS A 196 -1.33 -0.82 11.65
N GLY A 197 -0.29 -0.39 10.93
CA GLY A 197 1.03 -0.98 11.04
C GLY A 197 1.66 -0.73 12.41
N TRP A 198 2.72 -1.48 12.70
CA TRP A 198 3.52 -1.32 13.90
C TRP A 198 4.96 -1.76 13.62
N VAL A 199 5.88 -1.31 14.46
CA VAL A 199 7.29 -1.70 14.44
C VAL A 199 7.70 -2.05 15.87
N ASN A 200 8.26 -3.25 16.06
CA ASN A 200 8.91 -3.64 17.30
C ASN A 200 10.40 -3.83 17.04
N ILE A 201 11.24 -3.24 17.90
CA ILE A 201 12.69 -3.33 17.79
C ILE A 201 13.19 -3.98 19.07
N THR A 202 13.81 -5.15 18.91
CA THR A 202 14.36 -5.93 20.01
C THR A 202 15.86 -6.06 19.82
N PHE A 203 16.62 -5.80 20.87
CA PHE A 203 18.06 -6.07 20.88
C PHE A 203 18.31 -7.57 21.03
N LEU A 204 19.14 -8.14 20.16
CA LEU A 204 19.55 -9.54 20.20
C LEU A 204 21.00 -9.62 20.68
N GLN A 205 21.26 -10.51 21.63
CA GLN A 205 22.60 -10.79 22.17
C GLN A 205 23.28 -11.91 21.39
#